data_AF-A0A8J5IEJ4-F1
#
_entry.id   AF-A0A8J5IEJ4-F1
#
_cell.length_a   1.000
_cell.length_b   1.000
_cell.length_c   1.000
_cell.angle_alpha   90.00
_cell.angle_beta   90.00
_cell.angle_gamma   90.00
#
_symmetry.space_group_name_H-M   'P 1'
#
loop_
_entity.id
_entity.type
_entity.pdbx_description
1 polymer ?
#
loop_
_entity_poly.entity_id
_entity_poly.type
_entity_poly.pdbx_seq_one_letter_code
_entity_poly.pdbx_strand_id
1 'polypeptide(L)'
;MLRATFIGAIAVAAISDVAPVQAGGTLQSEGYRHTIEQLHVGEYYKPSAVEGSGVYNTTAPFHRSPCPALNALANQGYLPRNGQNIEKGVLKAAIMSLFNMANDTATTQHNAPEHDASLVHTDAYFGHDPMEVNITLADDVFSRADSNGRIDTTAIAHVRKDRATLCETTNPECTFGENEKKKAFLQAALLLKALGEGDFISIDHAKAFLVDERIPDDFVKSKEPVSVAERKLDSNSLLYCGPVSLCYMVIVYKRSFANLLRLPTDNFFINYSIMLRATFVAAIAFFAISDVTLVQAGGTQSEACRDSSEQLQVGEYYKPSATEGSGVPNTTATFRRSPCPALNALANHGYLPRNGQNIAKGDLKAVIMEVFNIANDTATVQVNPVPEVFSLDYLGRHVLPEHDASLVRTDVYFGHDPMEINTTLVEDFLARADASEKINTTAVAHTHRDSVTMCEAINPECTFGANEKQTAFLQAALLLTVLGQGDFISVDHARSFLVEEQIPSDFVKAAEAVSVATLTAKYVELVSQAP
;
A
#
# COMPACT_ATOMS: atom_id res chain seq x y z
N MET A 1 42.89 6.37 -31.14
CA MET A 1 43.73 7.19 -30.24
C MET A 1 44.21 8.42 -30.99
N LEU A 2 43.49 9.56 -30.93
CA LEU A 2 43.93 10.81 -31.57
C LEU A 2 43.09 12.00 -31.03
N ARG A 3 43.76 13.05 -30.49
CA ARG A 3 43.33 14.48 -30.43
C ARG A 3 41.99 14.85 -29.72
N ALA A 4 41.78 16.06 -29.19
CA ALA A 4 42.67 17.16 -28.77
C ALA A 4 41.93 18.11 -27.79
N THR A 5 42.70 18.93 -27.07
CA THR A 5 42.31 20.05 -26.19
C THR A 5 41.48 21.15 -26.86
N PHE A 6 40.62 21.82 -26.08
CA PHE A 6 40.25 23.23 -26.27
C PHE A 6 39.93 23.94 -24.94
N ILE A 7 40.66 25.03 -24.63
CA ILE A 7 40.37 26.05 -23.60
C ILE A 7 40.75 27.41 -24.21
N GLY A 8 39.98 28.47 -23.93
CA GLY A 8 40.26 29.86 -24.33
C GLY A 8 39.11 30.46 -25.14
N ALA A 9 38.12 31.15 -24.58
CA ALA A 9 38.13 32.43 -23.84
C ALA A 9 38.13 33.68 -24.76
N ILE A 10 37.01 34.43 -24.72
CA ILE A 10 36.96 35.88 -24.93
C ILE A 10 36.08 36.46 -23.82
N ALA A 11 36.48 37.60 -23.26
CA ALA A 11 35.88 38.18 -22.06
C ALA A 11 35.52 39.66 -22.26
N VAL A 12 34.50 40.11 -21.51
CA VAL A 12 34.24 41.49 -21.04
C VAL A 12 33.87 42.56 -22.08
N ALA A 13 32.70 43.19 -21.85
CA ALA A 13 32.49 44.62 -22.05
C ALA A 13 31.69 45.22 -20.86
N ALA A 14 32.18 46.36 -20.35
CA ALA A 14 31.78 47.06 -19.12
C ALA A 14 31.62 48.58 -19.42
N ILE A 15 30.93 49.43 -18.65
CA ILE A 15 30.15 49.36 -17.41
C ILE A 15 29.16 50.56 -17.44
N SER A 16 28.00 50.53 -16.75
CA SER A 16 27.34 51.71 -16.10
C SER A 16 25.86 51.48 -15.72
N ASP A 17 25.29 52.08 -14.66
CA ASP A 17 25.85 52.56 -13.38
C ASP A 17 24.69 52.82 -12.36
N VAL A 18 24.93 52.52 -11.07
CA VAL A 18 24.56 53.27 -9.84
C VAL A 18 23.08 53.77 -9.67
N ALA A 19 22.35 53.47 -8.59
CA ALA A 19 22.65 53.99 -7.24
C ALA A 19 22.06 53.20 -6.02
N PRO A 20 22.68 53.31 -4.82
CA PRO A 20 22.25 52.65 -3.58
C PRO A 20 21.57 53.59 -2.55
N VAL A 21 20.79 53.06 -1.59
CA VAL A 21 20.42 53.78 -0.35
C VAL A 21 20.48 52.88 0.91
N GLN A 22 21.53 53.14 1.70
CA GLN A 22 21.69 53.09 3.16
C GLN A 22 21.18 51.92 4.04
N ALA A 23 22.12 51.48 4.89
CA ALA A 23 21.90 50.59 6.03
C ALA A 23 21.82 51.37 7.35
N GLY A 24 21.20 50.74 8.35
CA GLY A 24 21.33 51.07 9.77
C GLY A 24 20.52 50.08 10.61
N GLY A 25 21.06 49.29 11.55
CA GLY A 25 22.48 49.11 11.89
C GLY A 25 22.66 48.75 13.36
N THR A 26 22.72 47.46 13.70
CA THR A 26 23.37 46.98 14.93
C THR A 26 23.70 45.48 14.79
N LEU A 27 25.00 45.15 14.74
CA LEU A 27 25.51 43.79 14.97
C LEU A 27 25.44 43.49 16.50
N GLN A 28 25.55 42.27 17.04
CA GLN A 28 26.17 41.01 16.61
C GLN A 28 25.24 39.83 17.03
N SER A 29 25.24 38.65 16.40
CA SER A 29 26.35 37.69 16.36
C SER A 29 26.53 37.00 15.01
N GLU A 30 27.77 36.90 14.54
CA GLU A 30 28.14 36.07 13.39
C GLU A 30 28.00 34.58 13.73
N GLY A 31 27.38 33.82 12.82
CA GLY A 31 27.03 32.42 13.03
C GLY A 31 26.44 31.80 11.76
N TYR A 32 27.30 31.67 10.74
CA TYR A 32 27.16 30.92 9.49
C TYR A 32 25.83 30.15 9.29
N ARG A 33 24.78 30.83 8.79
CA ARG A 33 23.57 30.16 8.29
C ARG A 33 23.80 29.72 6.84
N HIS A 34 24.24 28.46 6.67
CA HIS A 34 24.01 27.76 5.42
C HIS A 34 22.51 27.70 5.15
N THR A 35 22.08 27.99 3.92
CA THR A 35 20.76 27.55 3.47
C THR A 35 20.81 26.02 3.33
N ILE A 36 19.70 25.33 3.60
CA ILE A 36 19.66 23.85 3.65
C ILE A 36 20.05 23.21 2.30
N GLU A 37 19.88 23.96 1.21
CA GLU A 37 20.32 23.63 -0.16
C GLU A 37 21.85 23.57 -0.33
N GLN A 38 22.62 24.15 0.59
CA GLN A 38 24.10 24.13 0.59
C GLN A 38 24.68 22.93 1.36
N LEU A 39 23.85 22.14 2.05
CA LEU A 39 24.30 20.97 2.81
C LEU A 39 24.60 19.79 1.88
N HIS A 40 25.86 19.34 1.91
CA HIS A 40 26.35 18.19 1.16
C HIS A 40 25.68 16.89 1.61
N VAL A 41 25.71 15.87 0.76
CA VAL A 41 25.24 14.52 1.11
C VAL A 41 26.03 13.97 2.30
N GLY A 42 25.32 13.46 3.30
CA GLY A 42 25.84 13.03 4.60
C GLY A 42 25.64 14.05 5.73
N GLU A 43 25.57 15.35 5.43
CA GLU A 43 25.37 16.40 6.45
C GLU A 43 23.93 16.35 6.99
N TYR A 44 23.79 16.29 8.32
CA TYR A 44 22.52 16.06 8.98
C TYR A 44 21.72 17.36 9.22
N TYR A 45 20.45 17.32 8.84
CA TYR A 45 19.44 18.32 9.18
C TYR A 45 18.07 17.62 9.30
N LYS A 46 17.50 17.60 10.52
CA LYS A 46 16.11 17.19 10.77
C LYS A 46 15.23 18.44 10.87
N PRO A 47 14.16 18.58 10.06
CA PRO A 47 13.19 19.67 10.20
C PRO A 47 12.51 19.64 11.57
N SER A 48 12.21 20.80 12.14
CA SER A 48 11.33 20.89 13.30
C SER A 48 9.86 20.62 12.92
N ALA A 49 9.01 20.38 13.91
CA ALA A 49 7.55 20.22 13.70
C ALA A 49 6.83 21.51 13.22
N VAL A 50 7.55 22.62 13.08
CA VAL A 50 7.06 23.87 12.45
C VAL A 50 7.45 23.94 10.97
N GLU A 51 8.52 23.24 10.59
CA GLU A 51 9.07 23.22 9.22
C GLU A 51 8.62 21.97 8.45
N GLY A 52 8.32 20.87 9.15
CA GLY A 52 7.94 19.61 8.54
C GLY A 52 6.64 19.02 9.05
N SER A 53 6.06 18.13 8.24
CA SER A 53 4.82 17.39 8.53
C SER A 53 4.79 16.09 7.74
N GLY A 54 4.10 15.08 8.28
CA GLY A 54 3.75 13.81 7.62
C GLY A 54 2.27 13.67 7.32
N VAL A 55 1.47 14.72 7.52
CA VAL A 55 0.05 14.73 7.13
C VAL A 55 -0.07 14.67 5.60
N TYR A 56 -0.97 13.82 5.12
CA TYR A 56 -1.25 13.69 3.70
C TYR A 56 -1.71 15.02 3.08
N ASN A 57 -1.16 15.39 1.91
CA ASN A 57 -1.35 16.69 1.26
C ASN A 57 -0.98 17.92 2.13
N THR A 58 -0.03 17.78 3.06
CA THR A 58 0.53 18.94 3.79
C THR A 58 1.15 19.98 2.85
N THR A 59 1.13 21.25 3.28
CA THR A 59 1.81 22.38 2.61
C THR A 59 3.15 22.73 3.27
N ALA A 60 3.60 21.95 4.26
CA ALA A 60 4.87 22.15 4.93
C ALA A 60 6.06 22.04 3.95
N PRO A 61 7.10 22.89 4.08
CA PRO A 61 8.25 22.83 3.18
C PRO A 61 9.04 21.50 3.28
N PHE A 62 8.91 20.76 4.38
CA PHE A 62 9.51 19.44 4.55
C PHE A 62 8.44 18.37 4.79
N HIS A 63 8.43 17.34 3.94
CA HIS A 63 7.58 16.17 4.08
C HIS A 63 8.38 15.08 4.78
N ARG A 64 7.78 14.43 5.77
CA ARG A 64 8.34 13.26 6.46
C ARG A 64 7.27 12.19 6.58
N SER A 65 7.67 10.98 6.91
CA SER A 65 6.80 9.82 7.03
C SER A 65 6.87 9.23 8.44
N PRO A 66 6.01 8.29 8.83
CA PRO A 66 6.24 7.46 10.03
C PRO A 66 7.37 6.43 9.83
N CYS A 67 8.20 6.55 8.78
CA CYS A 67 9.32 5.65 8.51
C CYS A 67 10.67 6.31 8.85
N PRO A 68 11.29 5.99 10.01
CA PRO A 68 12.54 6.62 10.45
C PRO A 68 13.70 6.44 9.47
N ALA A 69 13.76 5.30 8.76
CA ALA A 69 14.81 5.04 7.77
C ALA A 69 14.74 5.98 6.57
N LEU A 70 13.54 6.26 6.04
CA LEU A 70 13.36 7.19 4.92
C LEU A 70 13.60 8.64 5.36
N ASN A 71 13.14 9.00 6.55
CA ASN A 71 13.39 10.30 7.14
C ASN A 71 14.89 10.53 7.35
N ALA A 72 15.65 9.53 7.78
CA ALA A 72 17.11 9.61 7.91
C ALA A 72 17.82 9.83 6.56
N LEU A 73 17.39 9.14 5.51
CA LEU A 73 17.91 9.36 4.16
C LEU A 73 17.67 10.81 3.68
N ALA A 74 16.48 11.36 3.91
CA ALA A 74 16.17 12.76 3.56
C ALA A 74 16.91 13.77 4.46
N ASN A 75 17.00 13.50 5.76
CA ASN A 75 17.72 14.35 6.73
C ASN A 75 19.22 14.46 6.44
N GLN A 76 19.81 13.48 5.75
CA GLN A 76 21.22 13.51 5.30
C GLN A 76 21.39 13.71 3.79
N GLY A 77 20.33 14.06 3.05
CA GLY A 77 20.43 14.40 1.63
C GLY A 77 20.72 13.23 0.68
N TYR A 78 20.55 11.99 1.13
CA TYR A 78 20.55 10.80 0.27
C TYR A 78 19.23 10.66 -0.52
N LEU A 79 18.17 11.31 -0.04
CA LEU A 79 16.95 11.64 -0.78
C LEU A 79 16.81 13.17 -0.83
N PRO A 80 15.94 13.73 -1.69
CA PRO A 80 15.59 15.15 -1.64
C PRO A 80 15.28 15.60 -0.21
N ARG A 81 16.01 16.61 0.30
CA ARG A 81 15.95 17.00 1.73
C ARG A 81 14.55 17.44 2.16
N ASN A 82 13.78 18.01 1.25
CA ASN A 82 12.37 18.37 1.43
C ASN A 82 11.42 17.16 1.50
N GLY A 83 11.86 15.93 1.19
CA GLY A 83 11.03 14.72 1.22
C GLY A 83 9.95 14.64 0.13
N GLN A 84 10.01 15.51 -0.89
CA GLN A 84 9.00 15.59 -1.95
C GLN A 84 9.54 15.05 -3.29
N ASN A 85 8.62 14.65 -4.18
CA ASN A 85 8.91 14.28 -5.58
C ASN A 85 10.06 13.26 -5.72
N ILE A 86 10.10 12.27 -4.83
CA ILE A 86 11.17 11.27 -4.78
C ILE A 86 10.91 10.22 -5.87
N GLU A 87 11.74 10.20 -6.91
CA GLU A 87 11.67 9.20 -7.97
C GLU A 87 11.85 7.77 -7.40
N LYS A 88 11.03 6.82 -7.88
CA LYS A 88 11.04 5.40 -7.48
C LYS A 88 12.45 4.78 -7.59
N GLY A 89 13.18 5.15 -8.65
CA GLY A 89 14.58 4.74 -8.87
C GLY A 89 15.57 5.31 -7.85
N VAL A 90 15.45 6.59 -7.50
CA VAL A 90 16.29 7.27 -6.50
C VAL A 90 16.04 6.71 -5.10
N LEU A 91 14.77 6.54 -4.72
CA LEU A 91 14.35 5.93 -3.46
C LEU A 91 14.98 4.53 -3.29
N LYS A 92 14.76 3.68 -4.29
CA LYS A 92 15.29 2.31 -4.36
C LYS A 92 16.82 2.29 -4.28
N ALA A 93 17.51 3.14 -5.04
CA ALA A 93 18.97 3.21 -5.04
C ALA A 93 19.54 3.64 -3.69
N ALA A 94 18.93 4.63 -3.02
CA ALA A 94 19.34 5.06 -1.68
C ALA A 94 19.20 3.93 -0.65
N ILE A 95 18.03 3.28 -0.60
CA ILE A 95 17.74 2.18 0.31
C ILE A 95 18.69 0.99 0.10
N MET A 96 18.88 0.56 -1.15
CA MET A 96 19.79 -0.54 -1.49
C MET A 96 21.26 -0.20 -1.20
N SER A 97 21.71 1.03 -1.49
CA SER A 97 23.12 1.41 -1.33
C SER A 97 23.51 1.62 0.14
N LEU A 98 22.64 2.19 0.96
CA LEU A 98 22.94 2.55 2.36
C LEU A 98 22.56 1.43 3.33
N PHE A 99 21.36 0.86 3.25
CA PHE A 99 20.91 -0.17 4.19
C PHE A 99 21.19 -1.61 3.70
N ASN A 100 21.82 -1.76 2.52
CA ASN A 100 22.06 -3.05 1.84
C ASN A 100 20.78 -3.90 1.69
N MET A 101 19.62 -3.28 1.49
CA MET A 101 18.38 -4.04 1.31
C MET A 101 18.37 -4.71 -0.07
N ALA A 102 17.78 -5.90 -0.14
CA ALA A 102 17.65 -6.63 -1.38
C ALA A 102 16.63 -5.97 -2.32
N ASN A 103 16.83 -6.20 -3.63
CA ASN A 103 16.06 -5.59 -4.71
C ASN A 103 14.55 -5.87 -4.62
N ASP A 104 14.17 -7.03 -4.08
CA ASP A 104 12.81 -7.52 -3.83
C ASP A 104 12.14 -6.91 -2.58
N THR A 105 12.91 -6.17 -1.77
CA THR A 105 12.42 -5.58 -0.52
C THR A 105 12.36 -4.06 -0.66
N ALA A 106 13.37 -3.47 -1.29
CA ALA A 106 13.44 -2.03 -1.58
C ALA A 106 12.34 -1.53 -2.54
N THR A 107 11.73 -2.41 -3.34
CA THR A 107 10.62 -2.05 -4.25
C THR A 107 9.23 -2.20 -3.64
N THR A 108 9.03 -3.14 -2.72
CA THR A 108 7.68 -3.67 -2.43
C THR A 108 7.13 -3.32 -1.05
N GLN A 109 7.94 -2.77 -0.13
CA GLN A 109 7.54 -2.54 1.27
C GLN A 109 7.48 -1.07 1.71
N HIS A 110 8.03 -0.13 0.95
CA HIS A 110 8.03 1.29 1.32
C HIS A 110 6.73 2.04 0.98
N ASN A 111 5.84 1.40 0.21
CA ASN A 111 4.46 1.87 -0.04
C ASN A 111 3.43 1.27 0.95
N ALA A 112 3.88 0.62 2.03
CA ALA A 112 2.96 0.08 3.03
C ALA A 112 2.23 1.22 3.76
N PRO A 113 0.88 1.17 3.85
CA PRO A 113 0.13 2.12 4.68
C PRO A 113 0.59 2.06 6.14
N GLU A 114 0.55 3.23 6.78
CA GLU A 114 0.65 3.41 8.23
C GLU A 114 -0.35 2.48 8.96
N HIS A 115 -0.02 2.09 10.19
CA HIS A 115 -0.85 1.19 10.98
C HIS A 115 -0.64 1.44 12.47
N ASP A 116 -1.68 1.22 13.26
CA ASP A 116 -1.63 1.37 14.72
C ASP A 116 -0.57 0.46 15.37
N ALA A 117 -0.24 0.76 16.64
CA ALA A 117 0.79 0.08 17.40
C ALA A 117 2.22 0.18 16.78
N SER A 118 2.50 1.30 16.10
CA SER A 118 3.86 1.73 15.71
C SER A 118 4.81 1.77 16.93
N LEU A 119 6.11 1.52 16.73
CA LEU A 119 7.08 1.44 17.85
C LEU A 119 7.21 2.77 18.59
N VAL A 120 7.27 3.88 17.86
CA VAL A 120 7.59 5.22 18.39
C VAL A 120 6.64 6.32 17.93
N HIS A 121 5.65 5.99 17.10
CA HIS A 121 4.58 6.92 16.70
C HIS A 121 3.28 6.57 17.44
N THR A 122 2.47 7.59 17.70
CA THR A 122 1.11 7.48 18.22
C THR A 122 0.19 6.87 17.17
N ASP A 123 -0.81 6.11 17.63
CA ASP A 123 -1.85 5.56 16.78
C ASP A 123 -2.67 6.70 16.13
N ALA A 124 -3.09 6.53 14.87
CA ALA A 124 -3.68 7.61 14.05
C ALA A 124 -4.93 8.25 14.68
N TYR A 125 -5.69 7.46 15.45
CA TYR A 125 -6.85 7.88 16.25
C TYR A 125 -6.59 9.14 17.10
N PHE A 126 -5.38 9.30 17.63
CA PHE A 126 -5.06 10.42 18.52
C PHE A 126 -4.77 11.74 17.78
N GLY A 127 -4.79 11.76 16.44
CA GLY A 127 -4.75 12.98 15.63
C GLY A 127 -3.41 13.74 15.64
N HIS A 128 -2.34 13.09 16.09
CA HIS A 128 -0.98 13.62 15.99
C HIS A 128 -0.46 13.61 14.54
N ASP A 129 0.54 14.44 14.25
CA ASP A 129 1.19 14.42 12.94
C ASP A 129 1.98 13.10 12.77
N PRO A 130 1.85 12.36 11.64
CA PRO A 130 2.61 11.12 11.41
C PRO A 130 4.14 11.25 11.42
N MET A 131 4.69 12.46 11.32
CA MET A 131 6.12 12.76 11.54
C MET A 131 6.50 12.80 13.03
N GLU A 132 5.55 13.02 13.94
CA GLU A 132 5.82 13.21 15.37
C GLU A 132 6.29 11.90 16.02
N VAL A 133 7.49 11.94 16.61
CA VAL A 133 8.02 10.82 17.40
C VAL A 133 7.58 11.00 18.85
N ASN A 134 6.80 10.05 19.36
CA ASN A 134 6.40 10.02 20.76
C ASN A 134 7.57 9.52 21.62
N ILE A 135 8.21 10.46 22.32
CA ILE A 135 9.36 10.19 23.19
C ILE A 135 9.04 9.18 24.30
N THR A 136 7.80 9.11 24.80
CA THR A 136 7.42 8.12 25.82
C THR A 136 7.44 6.69 25.27
N LEU A 137 7.01 6.51 24.01
CA LEU A 137 7.08 5.21 23.33
C LEU A 137 8.53 4.84 22.95
N ALA A 138 9.32 5.83 22.54
CA ALA A 138 10.75 5.64 22.29
C ALA A 138 11.51 5.26 23.58
N ASP A 139 11.24 5.91 24.71
CA ASP A 139 11.84 5.57 26.00
C ASP A 139 11.43 4.16 26.48
N ASP A 140 10.21 3.69 26.18
CA ASP A 140 9.85 2.28 26.43
C ASP A 140 10.75 1.33 25.62
N VAL A 141 10.94 1.57 24.32
CA VAL A 141 11.88 0.79 23.47
C VAL A 141 13.29 0.78 24.08
N PHE A 142 13.80 1.95 24.47
CA PHE A 142 15.16 2.08 25.03
C PHE A 142 15.31 1.44 26.41
N SER A 143 14.24 1.41 27.21
CA SER A 143 14.23 0.77 28.53
C SER A 143 14.40 -0.75 28.47
N ARG A 144 14.16 -1.38 27.30
CA ARG A 144 14.34 -2.83 27.09
C ARG A 144 15.78 -3.23 26.73
N ALA A 145 16.73 -2.29 26.73
CA ALA A 145 18.14 -2.59 26.48
C ALA A 145 18.76 -3.43 27.61
N ASP A 146 19.65 -4.35 27.25
CA ASP A 146 20.43 -5.14 28.21
C ASP A 146 21.54 -4.31 28.91
N SER A 147 22.30 -4.96 29.81
CA SER A 147 23.43 -4.31 30.50
C SER A 147 24.58 -3.86 29.58
N ASN A 148 24.56 -4.25 28.30
CA ASN A 148 25.52 -3.85 27.27
C ASN A 148 24.93 -2.77 26.34
N GLY A 149 23.74 -2.24 26.65
CA GLY A 149 23.04 -1.26 25.84
C GLY A 149 22.46 -1.82 24.54
N ARG A 150 22.10 -3.12 24.50
CA ARG A 150 21.57 -3.79 23.29
C ARG A 150 20.10 -4.12 23.43
N ILE A 151 19.31 -3.78 22.42
CA ILE A 151 17.91 -4.18 22.26
C ILE A 151 17.90 -5.34 21.29
N ASP A 152 17.57 -6.54 21.78
CA ASP A 152 17.57 -7.77 20.98
C ASP A 152 16.17 -8.12 20.42
N THR A 153 16.10 -9.25 19.72
CA THR A 153 14.85 -9.78 19.15
C THR A 153 13.79 -10.08 20.23
N THR A 154 14.20 -10.46 21.44
CA THR A 154 13.29 -10.73 22.57
C THR A 154 12.72 -9.43 23.13
N ALA A 155 13.59 -8.44 23.35
CA ALA A 155 13.26 -7.11 23.83
C ALA A 155 12.24 -6.43 22.89
N ILE A 156 12.50 -6.40 21.57
CA ILE A 156 11.59 -5.76 20.62
C ILE A 156 10.26 -6.51 20.47
N ALA A 157 10.24 -7.84 20.64
CA ALA A 157 9.01 -8.63 20.64
C ALA A 157 8.13 -8.30 21.87
N HIS A 158 8.73 -8.03 23.03
CA HIS A 158 8.02 -7.52 24.20
C HIS A 158 7.42 -6.13 23.93
N VAL A 159 8.18 -5.19 23.37
CA VAL A 159 7.62 -3.87 22.97
C VAL A 159 6.45 -4.03 22.01
N ARG A 160 6.54 -4.91 21.00
CA ARG A 160 5.42 -5.13 20.06
C ARG A 160 4.17 -5.70 20.74
N LYS A 161 4.32 -6.59 21.73
CA LYS A 161 3.20 -7.08 22.56
C LYS A 161 2.59 -5.95 23.39
N ASP A 162 3.43 -5.13 24.01
CA ASP A 162 2.98 -4.06 24.89
C ASP A 162 2.33 -2.91 24.09
N ARG A 163 2.82 -2.61 22.87
CA ARG A 163 2.18 -1.66 21.94
C ARG A 163 0.85 -2.15 21.39
N ALA A 164 0.72 -3.45 21.07
CA ALA A 164 -0.56 -4.05 20.70
C ALA A 164 -1.58 -3.91 21.85
N THR A 165 -1.16 -4.24 23.07
CA THR A 165 -1.99 -4.11 24.28
C THR A 165 -2.40 -2.65 24.52
N LEU A 166 -1.47 -1.69 24.32
CA LEU A 166 -1.75 -0.26 24.47
C LEU A 166 -2.78 0.23 23.44
N CYS A 167 -2.65 -0.18 22.18
CA CYS A 167 -3.63 0.09 21.12
C CYS A 167 -5.01 -0.46 21.52
N GLU A 168 -5.11 -1.77 21.80
CA GLU A 168 -6.37 -2.46 22.16
C GLU A 168 -7.07 -1.88 23.41
N THR A 169 -6.32 -1.23 24.31
CA THR A 169 -6.86 -0.70 25.58
C THR A 169 -7.09 0.81 25.61
N THR A 170 -6.49 1.59 24.70
CA THR A 170 -6.58 3.07 24.72
C THR A 170 -7.08 3.68 23.41
N ASN A 171 -6.98 2.98 22.29
CA ASN A 171 -7.48 3.40 21.00
C ASN A 171 -8.78 2.61 20.69
N PRO A 172 -9.97 3.23 20.73
CA PRO A 172 -11.25 2.56 20.46
C PRO A 172 -11.43 2.19 18.98
N GLU A 173 -10.58 2.71 18.10
CA GLU A 173 -10.53 2.41 16.66
C GLU A 173 -9.34 1.50 16.31
N CYS A 174 -8.66 0.91 17.31
CA CYS A 174 -7.44 0.11 17.14
C CYS A 174 -7.56 -0.98 16.06
N THR A 175 -6.77 -0.82 15.00
CA THR A 175 -6.61 -1.81 13.92
C THR A 175 -5.29 -2.57 14.09
N PHE A 176 -5.34 -3.72 14.78
CA PHE A 176 -4.16 -4.59 14.95
C PHE A 176 -4.44 -6.06 14.59
N GLY A 177 -4.95 -6.27 13.38
CA GLY A 177 -5.23 -7.60 12.81
C GLY A 177 -3.97 -8.37 12.38
N GLU A 178 -4.16 -9.54 11.79
CA GLU A 178 -3.04 -10.40 11.35
C GLU A 178 -2.17 -9.76 10.26
N ASN A 179 -2.68 -8.81 9.48
CA ASN A 179 -1.91 -8.09 8.47
C ASN A 179 -1.06 -6.98 9.11
N GLU A 180 -1.63 -6.27 10.08
CA GLU A 180 -0.98 -5.17 10.81
C GLU A 180 0.11 -5.75 11.72
N LYS A 181 -0.14 -6.89 12.37
CA LYS A 181 0.88 -7.69 13.06
C LYS A 181 2.04 -8.05 12.13
N LYS A 182 1.78 -8.59 10.92
CA LYS A 182 2.84 -8.93 9.96
C LYS A 182 3.69 -7.71 9.62
N LYS A 183 3.08 -6.56 9.29
CA LYS A 183 3.78 -5.29 9.03
C LYS A 183 4.63 -4.84 10.24
N ALA A 184 4.05 -4.87 11.43
CA ALA A 184 4.71 -4.47 12.67
C ALA A 184 5.93 -5.35 13.03
N PHE A 185 5.77 -6.68 13.00
CA PHE A 185 6.88 -7.60 13.26
C PHE A 185 7.96 -7.52 12.18
N LEU A 186 7.58 -7.30 10.93
CA LEU A 186 8.50 -7.04 9.83
C LEU A 186 9.33 -5.76 10.03
N GLN A 187 8.70 -4.62 10.34
CA GLN A 187 9.41 -3.38 10.66
C GLN A 187 10.39 -3.57 11.84
N ALA A 188 9.99 -4.34 12.86
CA ALA A 188 10.87 -4.66 13.99
C ALA A 188 12.06 -5.54 13.56
N ALA A 189 11.85 -6.50 12.65
CA ALA A 189 12.92 -7.28 12.06
C ALA A 189 13.87 -6.40 11.22
N LEU A 190 13.36 -5.43 10.46
CA LEU A 190 14.18 -4.48 9.69
C LEU A 190 15.01 -3.56 10.60
N LEU A 191 14.46 -3.10 11.73
CA LEU A 191 15.21 -2.35 12.74
C LEU A 191 16.45 -3.11 13.22
N LEU A 192 16.34 -4.43 13.44
CA LEU A 192 17.48 -5.25 13.90
C LEU A 192 18.40 -5.69 12.74
N LYS A 193 17.83 -6.05 11.58
CA LYS A 193 18.57 -6.65 10.45
C LYS A 193 19.22 -5.64 9.50
N ALA A 194 18.58 -4.49 9.28
CA ALA A 194 19.05 -3.45 8.37
C ALA A 194 19.68 -2.26 9.10
N LEU A 195 19.12 -1.88 10.25
CA LEU A 195 19.57 -0.71 11.03
C LEU A 195 20.43 -1.10 12.26
N GLY A 196 20.53 -2.39 12.57
CA GLY A 196 21.35 -2.95 13.66
C GLY A 196 22.31 -4.03 13.18
N GLU A 197 22.86 -4.78 14.13
CA GLU A 197 23.86 -5.83 13.91
C GLU A 197 23.24 -7.24 13.74
N GLY A 198 22.06 -7.30 13.12
CA GLY A 198 21.39 -8.55 12.76
C GLY A 198 20.35 -9.00 13.78
N ASP A 199 20.76 -9.42 14.97
CA ASP A 199 19.84 -9.94 16.01
C ASP A 199 19.59 -8.94 17.15
N PHE A 200 20.31 -7.82 17.15
CA PHE A 200 20.18 -6.71 18.09
C PHE A 200 20.51 -5.36 17.43
N ILE A 201 20.09 -4.27 18.05
CA ILE A 201 20.53 -2.89 17.76
C ILE A 201 21.07 -2.27 19.06
N SER A 202 22.08 -1.40 18.96
CA SER A 202 22.55 -0.62 20.13
C SER A 202 21.52 0.45 20.49
N ILE A 203 21.44 0.84 21.77
CA ILE A 203 20.56 1.91 22.25
C ILE A 203 20.86 3.24 21.55
N ASP A 204 22.13 3.51 21.21
CA ASP A 204 22.55 4.73 20.54
C ASP A 204 22.15 4.73 19.06
N HIS A 205 22.28 3.60 18.35
CA HIS A 205 21.77 3.46 16.99
C HIS A 205 20.24 3.48 16.96
N ALA A 206 19.58 2.86 17.95
CA ALA A 206 18.13 2.90 18.07
C ALA A 206 17.60 4.33 18.27
N LYS A 207 18.27 5.14 19.11
CA LYS A 207 17.97 6.57 19.27
C LYS A 207 18.21 7.35 18.00
N ALA A 208 19.38 7.16 17.38
CA ALA A 208 19.74 7.85 16.15
C ALA A 208 18.71 7.59 15.04
N PHE A 209 18.26 6.34 14.84
CA PHE A 209 17.24 6.04 13.83
C PHE A 209 15.82 6.43 14.27
N LEU A 210 15.35 6.00 15.44
CA LEU A 210 13.94 6.12 15.83
C LEU A 210 13.54 7.53 16.32
N VAL A 211 14.48 8.33 16.84
CA VAL A 211 14.21 9.67 17.39
C VAL A 211 14.90 10.75 16.58
N ASP A 212 16.21 10.65 16.38
CA ASP A 212 16.95 11.68 15.64
C ASP A 212 16.71 11.57 14.12
N GLU A 213 16.24 10.42 13.63
CA GLU A 213 16.13 10.08 12.21
C GLU A 213 17.43 10.44 11.49
N ARG A 214 18.52 9.81 11.94
CA ARG A 214 19.89 10.01 11.54
C ARG A 214 20.56 8.65 11.36
N ILE A 215 21.29 8.48 10.25
CA ILE A 215 22.21 7.36 10.08
C ILE A 215 23.44 7.67 10.97
N PRO A 216 23.79 6.80 11.95
CA PRO A 216 24.97 6.98 12.78
C PRO A 216 26.26 7.12 11.98
N ASP A 217 27.23 7.88 12.49
CA ASP A 217 28.52 8.10 11.81
C ASP A 217 29.39 6.83 11.77
N ASP A 218 29.13 5.90 12.70
CA ASP A 218 29.73 4.56 12.80
C ASP A 218 28.82 3.46 12.21
N PHE A 219 27.75 3.81 11.49
CA PHE A 219 26.82 2.84 10.92
C PHE A 219 27.49 1.92 9.90
N VAL A 220 27.46 0.62 10.17
CA VAL A 220 27.94 -0.42 9.26
C VAL A 220 26.74 -1.20 8.74
N LYS A 221 26.40 -0.98 7.47
CA LYS A 221 25.35 -1.73 6.79
C LYS A 221 25.59 -3.25 6.80
N SER A 222 24.51 -4.03 6.80
CA SER A 222 24.57 -5.50 6.76
C SER A 222 25.51 -6.00 5.65
N LYS A 223 26.29 -7.05 5.95
CA LYS A 223 27.23 -7.67 4.98
C LYS A 223 26.49 -8.42 3.88
N GLU A 224 25.42 -9.12 4.24
CA GLU A 224 24.54 -9.81 3.30
C GLU A 224 23.36 -8.90 2.94
N PRO A 225 22.85 -8.96 1.70
CA PRO A 225 21.65 -8.22 1.33
C PRO A 225 20.47 -8.56 2.24
N VAL A 226 19.87 -7.55 2.87
CA VAL A 226 18.72 -7.73 3.75
C VAL A 226 17.49 -7.94 2.87
N SER A 227 17.15 -9.21 2.62
CA SER A 227 15.90 -9.59 1.97
C SER A 227 14.83 -9.97 2.98
N VAL A 228 13.59 -9.67 2.63
CA VAL A 228 12.38 -10.15 3.32
C VAL A 228 11.72 -11.26 2.50
N ALA A 229 12.52 -11.98 1.70
CA ALA A 229 12.08 -13.23 1.10
C ALA A 229 11.52 -14.14 2.21
N GLU A 230 10.32 -14.70 2.00
CA GLU A 230 9.55 -15.50 2.95
C GLU A 230 10.22 -16.84 3.31
N ARG A 231 11.42 -16.81 3.88
CA ARG A 231 11.95 -17.89 4.70
C ARG A 231 11.08 -17.99 5.94
N LYS A 232 9.97 -18.72 5.81
CA LYS A 232 9.10 -19.25 6.88
C LYS A 232 9.64 -18.96 8.28
N LEU A 233 9.43 -17.73 8.73
CA LEU A 233 9.23 -17.47 10.14
C LEU A 233 7.84 -18.04 10.36
N ASP A 234 7.80 -19.33 10.70
CA ASP A 234 6.56 -20.00 11.06
C ASP A 234 5.92 -19.11 12.11
N SER A 235 4.78 -18.51 11.79
CA SER A 235 4.11 -17.55 12.67
C SER A 235 3.80 -18.23 14.02
N ASN A 236 3.56 -19.54 14.01
CA ASN A 236 3.50 -20.44 15.17
C ASN A 236 4.69 -20.35 16.16
N SER A 237 5.89 -19.93 15.72
CA SER A 237 7.07 -19.74 16.60
C SER A 237 7.09 -18.41 17.36
N LEU A 238 6.24 -17.45 16.98
CA LEU A 238 6.00 -16.19 17.70
C LEU A 238 4.57 -16.10 18.27
N LEU A 239 3.60 -16.88 17.76
CA LEU A 239 2.19 -16.84 18.20
C LEU A 239 1.90 -17.52 19.55
N TYR A 240 2.81 -18.30 20.12
CA TYR A 240 2.59 -18.93 21.44
C TYR A 240 2.88 -17.97 22.60
N CYS A 241 1.97 -17.02 22.79
CA CYS A 241 1.88 -16.21 24.00
C CYS A 241 0.42 -16.14 24.54
N GLY A 242 -0.22 -17.31 24.62
CA GLY A 242 -1.48 -17.53 25.35
C GLY A 242 -1.30 -17.53 26.89
N PRO A 243 -2.39 -17.57 27.66
CA PRO A 243 -2.39 -17.09 29.05
C PRO A 243 -1.69 -18.02 30.06
N VAL A 244 -0.75 -17.42 30.79
CA VAL A 244 -0.29 -17.79 32.15
C VAL A 244 -0.05 -19.30 32.41
N SER A 245 0.93 -19.90 31.73
CA SER A 245 1.96 -20.73 32.41
C SER A 245 3.14 -21.08 31.49
N LEU A 246 4.35 -21.15 32.06
CA LEU A 246 5.62 -21.57 31.46
C LEU A 246 6.15 -20.81 30.23
N CYS A 247 7.01 -19.82 30.50
CA CYS A 247 8.07 -19.41 29.58
C CYS A 247 9.17 -20.49 29.52
N TYR A 248 9.62 -20.93 28.34
CA TYR A 248 11.01 -21.38 28.06
C TYR A 248 11.24 -21.63 26.55
N MET A 249 12.29 -21.01 25.99
CA MET A 249 13.01 -21.28 24.71
C MET A 249 12.25 -21.82 23.46
N VAL A 250 12.45 -21.17 22.29
CA VAL A 250 13.34 -21.68 21.20
C VAL A 250 13.81 -20.52 20.30
N ILE A 251 15.11 -20.22 20.30
CA ILE A 251 15.87 -19.82 19.10
C ILE A 251 17.16 -20.64 19.12
N VAL A 252 17.30 -21.64 18.25
CA VAL A 252 18.58 -22.30 17.97
C VAL A 252 18.70 -22.63 16.47
N TYR A 253 19.71 -22.03 15.86
CA TYR A 253 20.40 -22.38 14.61
C TYR A 253 20.03 -23.69 13.88
N LYS A 254 19.64 -23.56 12.61
CA LYS A 254 19.71 -24.65 11.62
C LYS A 254 21.16 -25.02 11.29
N ARG A 255 21.78 -25.88 12.09
CA ARG A 255 22.85 -26.81 11.64
C ARG A 255 22.94 -28.01 12.59
N SER A 256 23.10 -29.20 12.00
CA SER A 256 23.22 -30.50 12.69
C SER A 256 21.92 -31.07 13.30
N PHE A 257 21.09 -31.72 12.48
CA PHE A 257 20.50 -33.03 12.81
C PHE A 257 20.00 -33.76 11.55
N ALA A 258 20.95 -34.31 10.79
CA ALA A 258 20.70 -35.53 10.03
C ALA A 258 21.22 -36.69 10.89
N ASN A 259 20.51 -37.83 10.89
CA ASN A 259 20.71 -39.02 11.74
C ASN A 259 20.07 -38.99 13.15
N LEU A 260 18.73 -38.98 13.18
CA LEU A 260 17.81 -39.68 14.12
C LEU A 260 16.40 -39.18 13.70
N LEU A 261 15.36 -39.98 13.41
CA LEU A 261 15.11 -41.41 13.56
C LEU A 261 14.45 -41.99 12.28
N ARG A 262 14.43 -43.32 12.16
CA ARG A 262 13.70 -44.08 11.14
C ARG A 262 12.36 -44.58 11.70
N LEU A 263 11.29 -44.52 10.89
CA LEU A 263 10.01 -45.27 10.98
C LEU A 263 9.04 -44.93 12.15
N PRO A 264 7.73 -45.26 12.05
CA PRO A 264 6.86 -45.36 10.87
C PRO A 264 5.53 -44.56 11.03
N THR A 265 4.61 -44.70 10.07
CA THR A 265 3.23 -44.15 10.11
C THR A 265 2.32 -44.87 11.11
N ASP A 266 1.30 -44.18 11.64
CA ASP A 266 -0.14 -44.53 11.46
C ASP A 266 -1.09 -43.72 12.35
N ASN A 267 -2.28 -43.41 11.81
CA ASN A 267 -3.56 -43.05 12.46
C ASN A 267 -3.60 -41.97 13.58
N PHE A 268 -4.33 -40.88 13.30
CA PHE A 268 -5.61 -40.59 14.00
C PHE A 268 -6.44 -39.51 13.26
N PHE A 269 -7.54 -39.92 12.61
CA PHE A 269 -8.66 -39.01 12.29
C PHE A 269 -9.54 -38.89 13.54
N ILE A 270 -9.93 -37.68 13.96
CA ILE A 270 -11.21 -37.42 14.64
C ILE A 270 -11.53 -35.91 14.66
N ASN A 271 -12.80 -35.62 14.36
CA ASN A 271 -13.56 -34.36 14.42
C ASN A 271 -12.94 -33.09 15.04
N TYR A 272 -12.93 -32.02 14.25
CA TYR A 272 -13.21 -30.64 14.70
C TYR A 272 -14.52 -30.12 14.07
N SER A 273 -15.61 -30.84 14.33
CA SER A 273 -16.93 -30.23 14.51
C SER A 273 -17.23 -30.23 16.00
N ILE A 274 -17.98 -29.24 16.49
CA ILE A 274 -18.18 -28.87 17.92
C ILE A 274 -17.10 -27.90 18.45
N MET A 275 -17.14 -26.66 17.95
CA MET A 275 -17.10 -25.47 18.81
C MET A 275 -17.80 -24.30 18.09
N LEU A 276 -18.43 -23.41 18.86
CA LEU A 276 -19.24 -22.26 18.41
C LEU A 276 -20.58 -22.54 17.67
N ARG A 277 -21.56 -23.04 18.43
CA ARG A 277 -22.96 -22.56 18.34
C ARG A 277 -23.58 -22.43 19.74
N ALA A 278 -23.67 -21.20 20.24
CA ALA A 278 -24.61 -20.65 21.24
C ALA A 278 -24.01 -19.34 21.79
N THR A 279 -24.72 -18.23 22.00
CA THR A 279 -26.08 -17.80 21.62
C THR A 279 -26.17 -16.30 21.92
N PHE A 280 -26.87 -15.51 21.11
CA PHE A 280 -27.90 -14.57 21.58
C PHE A 280 -28.78 -14.13 20.41
N VAL A 281 -30.07 -13.90 20.66
CA VAL A 281 -31.11 -13.69 19.63
C VAL A 281 -32.05 -12.55 20.05
N ALA A 282 -32.50 -11.80 19.03
CA ALA A 282 -33.66 -10.88 19.01
C ALA A 282 -33.58 -9.53 19.77
N ALA A 283 -33.54 -8.46 18.97
CA ALA A 283 -34.59 -7.45 18.98
C ALA A 283 -35.26 -7.43 17.58
N ILE A 284 -36.53 -7.02 17.50
CA ILE A 284 -37.42 -7.29 16.35
C ILE A 284 -37.61 -6.05 15.47
N ALA A 285 -37.86 -6.26 14.17
CA ALA A 285 -38.16 -5.25 13.16
C ALA A 285 -39.40 -4.36 13.49
N PHE A 286 -39.56 -3.21 12.81
CA PHE A 286 -40.76 -2.92 12.01
C PHE A 286 -40.60 -1.67 11.09
N PHE A 287 -40.67 -1.91 9.77
CA PHE A 287 -41.29 -1.11 8.68
C PHE A 287 -41.04 0.40 8.42
N ALA A 288 -40.62 0.63 7.16
CA ALA A 288 -41.23 1.49 6.14
C ALA A 288 -40.90 3.00 6.01
N ILE A 289 -40.38 3.33 4.83
CA ILE A 289 -40.68 4.49 3.96
C ILE A 289 -40.93 5.83 4.67
N SER A 290 -39.97 6.75 4.58
CA SER A 290 -40.21 8.20 4.61
C SER A 290 -39.12 8.93 3.84
N ASP A 291 -39.54 9.93 3.09
CA ASP A 291 -38.80 10.62 2.04
C ASP A 291 -37.46 11.27 2.43
N VAL A 292 -36.65 11.40 1.38
CA VAL A 292 -35.47 12.27 1.28
C VAL A 292 -35.78 13.69 1.78
N THR A 293 -35.02 14.16 2.77
CA THR A 293 -34.64 15.58 2.88
C THR A 293 -33.18 15.71 3.32
N LEU A 294 -32.27 15.68 2.34
CA LEU A 294 -30.88 16.09 2.54
C LEU A 294 -30.84 17.60 2.77
N VAL A 295 -30.43 18.02 3.98
CA VAL A 295 -30.22 19.43 4.32
C VAL A 295 -29.03 19.97 3.51
N GLN A 296 -29.27 21.00 2.71
CA GLN A 296 -28.23 21.65 1.91
C GLN A 296 -27.21 22.36 2.82
N ALA A 297 -25.97 21.88 2.85
CA ALA A 297 -24.82 22.69 3.22
C ALA A 297 -24.37 23.46 1.97
N GLY A 298 -24.61 24.77 1.94
CA GLY A 298 -24.36 25.60 0.76
C GLY A 298 -22.87 25.84 0.49
N GLY A 299 -22.38 25.33 -0.63
CA GLY A 299 -21.13 25.75 -1.28
C GLY A 299 -21.40 25.97 -2.76
N THR A 300 -21.02 27.12 -3.31
CA THR A 300 -21.35 27.53 -4.69
C THR A 300 -20.59 26.69 -5.72
N GLN A 301 -21.24 25.70 -6.32
CA GLN A 301 -20.78 25.06 -7.55
C GLN A 301 -21.16 25.92 -8.77
N SER A 302 -20.31 25.93 -9.80
CA SER A 302 -20.54 26.71 -11.01
C SER A 302 -21.68 26.12 -11.86
N GLU A 303 -22.66 26.95 -12.24
CA GLU A 303 -23.75 26.57 -13.13
C GLU A 303 -23.26 26.38 -14.60
N ALA A 304 -22.71 25.21 -14.89
CA ALA A 304 -22.51 24.71 -16.25
C ALA A 304 -22.60 23.18 -16.26
N CYS A 305 -23.48 22.63 -17.11
CA CYS A 305 -23.80 21.20 -17.22
C CYS A 305 -24.44 20.54 -15.97
N ARG A 306 -25.74 20.77 -15.77
CA ARG A 306 -26.61 19.72 -15.22
C ARG A 306 -26.72 18.63 -16.28
N ASP A 307 -25.96 17.56 -16.09
CA ASP A 307 -25.83 16.49 -17.06
C ASP A 307 -27.06 15.55 -17.08
N SER A 308 -27.35 14.95 -18.24
CA SER A 308 -28.53 14.10 -18.43
C SER A 308 -28.43 12.77 -17.68
N SER A 309 -27.23 12.32 -17.30
CA SER A 309 -27.06 11.07 -16.54
C SER A 309 -27.64 11.13 -15.11
N GLU A 310 -27.77 12.31 -14.50
CA GLU A 310 -28.40 12.47 -13.18
C GLU A 310 -29.93 12.19 -13.20
N GLN A 311 -30.54 12.13 -14.38
CA GLN A 311 -31.97 11.80 -14.54
C GLN A 311 -32.23 10.29 -14.63
N LEU A 312 -31.18 9.47 -14.75
CA LEU A 312 -31.25 8.02 -14.90
C LEU A 312 -31.45 7.32 -13.56
N GLN A 313 -32.46 6.45 -13.48
CA GLN A 313 -32.78 5.67 -12.27
C GLN A 313 -31.66 4.68 -11.92
N VAL A 314 -31.55 4.31 -10.65
CA VAL A 314 -30.59 3.28 -10.21
C VAL A 314 -30.88 1.97 -10.94
N GLY A 315 -29.83 1.38 -11.54
CA GLY A 315 -29.91 0.23 -12.42
C GLY A 315 -29.82 0.58 -13.92
N GLU A 316 -30.20 1.80 -14.34
CA GLU A 316 -30.05 2.22 -15.74
C GLU A 316 -28.58 2.49 -16.09
N TYR A 317 -28.15 1.95 -17.23
CA TYR A 317 -26.75 1.98 -17.67
C TYR A 317 -26.41 3.25 -18.48
N TYR A 318 -25.35 3.93 -18.08
CA TYR A 318 -24.66 4.97 -18.84
C TYR A 318 -23.16 4.92 -18.53
N LYS A 319 -22.34 4.67 -19.56
CA LYS A 319 -20.88 4.77 -19.49
C LYS A 319 -20.42 6.09 -20.11
N PRO A 320 -19.69 6.95 -19.37
CA PRO A 320 -19.07 8.15 -19.92
C PRO A 320 -18.07 7.80 -21.02
N SER A 321 -17.99 8.64 -22.04
CA SER A 321 -16.90 8.59 -23.03
C SER A 321 -15.57 9.05 -22.42
N ALA A 322 -14.46 8.75 -23.11
CA ALA A 322 -13.13 9.27 -22.77
C ALA A 322 -13.00 10.82 -22.86
N THR A 323 -14.02 11.52 -23.40
CA THR A 323 -14.11 13.00 -23.35
C THR A 323 -14.91 13.53 -22.16
N GLU A 324 -15.69 12.68 -21.49
CA GLU A 324 -16.52 13.04 -20.34
C GLU A 324 -15.90 12.55 -19.01
N GLY A 325 -15.19 11.42 -19.05
CA GLY A 325 -14.58 10.79 -17.88
C GLY A 325 -13.07 10.58 -17.97
N SER A 326 -12.45 10.39 -16.81
CA SER A 326 -11.01 10.12 -16.65
C SER A 326 -10.76 9.35 -15.34
N GLY A 327 -9.74 8.50 -15.35
CA GLY A 327 -9.21 7.79 -14.18
C GLY A 327 -7.85 8.31 -13.70
N VAL A 328 -7.33 9.39 -14.28
CA VAL A 328 -6.09 10.04 -13.82
C VAL A 328 -6.31 10.64 -12.42
N PRO A 329 -5.44 10.36 -11.43
CA PRO A 329 -5.60 10.87 -10.07
C PRO A 329 -5.70 12.40 -10.00
N ASN A 330 -6.71 12.89 -9.27
CA ASN A 330 -7.03 14.31 -9.11
C ASN A 330 -7.39 15.01 -10.44
N THR A 331 -7.91 14.26 -11.43
CA THR A 331 -8.45 14.82 -12.69
C THR A 331 -9.58 15.84 -12.44
N THR A 332 -9.91 16.65 -13.46
CA THR A 332 -11.00 17.65 -13.42
C THR A 332 -12.17 17.33 -14.35
N ALA A 333 -12.13 16.20 -15.09
CA ALA A 333 -13.24 15.66 -15.90
C ALA A 333 -14.61 15.62 -15.15
N THR A 334 -15.73 15.56 -15.87
CA THR A 334 -17.06 15.49 -15.22
C THR A 334 -17.24 14.17 -14.47
N PHE A 335 -16.76 13.07 -15.05
CA PHE A 335 -16.84 11.74 -14.47
C PHE A 335 -15.47 11.25 -13.99
N ARG A 336 -15.41 10.78 -12.75
CA ARG A 336 -14.29 10.00 -12.24
C ARG A 336 -14.55 8.53 -12.52
N ARG A 337 -13.54 7.83 -13.01
CA ARG A 337 -13.53 6.37 -13.13
C ARG A 337 -12.21 5.85 -12.57
N SER A 338 -12.08 4.54 -12.50
CA SER A 338 -10.93 3.83 -11.92
C SER A 338 -10.35 2.85 -12.95
N PRO A 339 -9.19 2.24 -12.71
CA PRO A 339 -8.79 1.03 -13.44
C PRO A 339 -9.64 -0.21 -13.09
N CYS A 340 -10.58 -0.12 -12.13
CA CYS A 340 -11.40 -1.25 -11.71
C CYS A 340 -12.73 -1.34 -12.51
N PRO A 341 -12.93 -2.40 -13.31
CA PRO A 341 -14.13 -2.54 -14.15
C PRO A 341 -15.42 -2.67 -13.34
N ALA A 342 -15.37 -3.39 -12.21
CA ALA A 342 -16.53 -3.63 -11.35
C ALA A 342 -17.03 -2.33 -10.68
N LEU A 343 -16.12 -1.46 -10.23
CA LEU A 343 -16.50 -0.18 -9.61
C LEU A 343 -17.00 0.83 -10.64
N ASN A 344 -16.38 0.84 -11.82
CA ASN A 344 -16.86 1.62 -12.96
C ASN A 344 -18.27 1.18 -13.35
N ALA A 345 -18.56 -0.12 -13.38
CA ALA A 345 -19.90 -0.64 -13.63
C ALA A 345 -20.92 -0.19 -12.57
N LEU A 346 -20.57 -0.23 -11.27
CA LEU A 346 -21.45 0.27 -10.21
C LEU A 346 -21.79 1.75 -10.38
N ALA A 347 -20.84 2.59 -10.78
CA ALA A 347 -21.09 4.01 -11.10
C ALA A 347 -21.88 4.19 -12.41
N ASN A 348 -21.60 3.38 -13.45
CA ASN A 348 -22.32 3.41 -14.72
C ASN A 348 -23.80 3.02 -14.57
N HIS A 349 -24.14 2.19 -13.58
CA HIS A 349 -25.51 1.85 -13.22
C HIS A 349 -26.12 2.73 -12.10
N GLY A 350 -25.37 3.66 -11.51
CA GLY A 350 -25.86 4.52 -10.43
C GLY A 350 -26.02 3.85 -9.06
N TYR A 351 -25.46 2.65 -8.86
CA TYR A 351 -25.33 2.04 -7.53
C TYR A 351 -24.29 2.76 -6.66
N LEU A 352 -23.29 3.37 -7.31
CA LEU A 352 -22.45 4.43 -6.75
C LEU A 352 -22.83 5.76 -7.43
N PRO A 353 -22.51 6.93 -6.85
CA PRO A 353 -22.62 8.23 -7.51
C PRO A 353 -22.14 8.16 -8.97
N ARG A 354 -23.01 8.49 -9.93
CA ARG A 354 -22.74 8.28 -11.38
C ARG A 354 -21.49 9.02 -11.85
N ASN A 355 -21.26 10.21 -11.30
CA ASN A 355 -20.07 11.04 -11.51
C ASN A 355 -18.77 10.47 -10.89
N GLY A 356 -18.84 9.37 -10.13
CA GLY A 356 -17.71 8.70 -9.47
C GLY A 356 -17.08 9.47 -8.31
N GLN A 357 -17.77 10.48 -7.75
CA GLN A 357 -17.22 11.42 -6.77
C GLN A 357 -17.93 11.32 -5.41
N ASN A 358 -17.22 11.72 -4.35
CA ASN A 358 -17.72 11.78 -2.96
C ASN A 358 -18.32 10.46 -2.46
N ILE A 359 -17.69 9.35 -2.82
CA ILE A 359 -18.09 7.99 -2.44
C ILE A 359 -17.61 7.74 -1.01
N ALA A 360 -18.52 7.43 -0.09
CA ALA A 360 -18.15 6.98 1.24
C ALA A 360 -17.68 5.50 1.20
N LYS A 361 -16.64 5.17 1.97
CA LYS A 361 -16.12 3.80 2.11
C LYS A 361 -17.20 2.81 2.57
N GLY A 362 -18.06 3.24 3.50
CA GLY A 362 -19.20 2.46 3.99
C GLY A 362 -20.21 2.14 2.88
N ASP A 363 -20.53 3.11 2.03
CA ASP A 363 -21.46 2.93 0.91
C ASP A 363 -20.87 1.99 -0.15
N LEU A 364 -19.58 2.17 -0.51
CA LEU A 364 -18.87 1.23 -1.38
C LEU A 364 -18.97 -0.20 -0.82
N LYS A 365 -18.68 -0.38 0.47
CA LYS A 365 -18.71 -1.68 1.14
C LYS A 365 -20.11 -2.32 1.06
N ALA A 366 -21.16 -1.55 1.39
CA ALA A 366 -22.53 -2.03 1.31
C ALA A 366 -22.93 -2.43 -0.12
N VAL A 367 -22.59 -1.59 -1.11
CA VAL A 367 -22.93 -1.82 -2.52
C VAL A 367 -22.22 -3.04 -3.10
N ILE A 368 -20.93 -3.26 -2.83
CA ILE A 368 -20.24 -4.47 -3.34
C ILE A 368 -20.75 -5.75 -2.67
N MET A 369 -21.18 -5.68 -1.41
CA MET A 369 -21.83 -6.81 -0.73
C MET A 369 -23.21 -7.10 -1.36
N GLU A 370 -24.03 -6.07 -1.58
CA GLU A 370 -25.37 -6.20 -2.13
C GLU A 370 -25.36 -6.63 -3.60
N VAL A 371 -24.68 -5.89 -4.48
CA VAL A 371 -24.76 -6.07 -5.93
C VAL A 371 -24.02 -7.33 -6.39
N PHE A 372 -22.87 -7.63 -5.79
CA PHE A 372 -22.00 -8.74 -6.22
C PHE A 372 -21.99 -9.95 -5.27
N ASN A 373 -22.77 -9.94 -4.18
CA ASN A 373 -22.77 -10.98 -3.13
C ASN A 373 -21.35 -11.25 -2.56
N ILE A 374 -20.59 -10.19 -2.31
CA ILE A 374 -19.30 -10.29 -1.63
C ILE A 374 -19.55 -10.41 -0.11
N ALA A 375 -18.85 -11.31 0.58
CA ALA A 375 -18.98 -11.46 2.02
C ALA A 375 -18.33 -10.30 2.79
N ASN A 376 -18.79 -10.05 4.04
CA ASN A 376 -18.35 -8.90 4.84
C ASN A 376 -16.83 -8.86 5.10
N ASP A 377 -16.18 -10.02 5.24
CA ASP A 377 -14.72 -10.13 5.40
C ASP A 377 -14.00 -9.64 4.13
N THR A 378 -14.38 -10.18 2.96
CA THR A 378 -13.84 -9.76 1.66
C THR A 378 -14.12 -8.29 1.40
N ALA A 379 -15.36 -7.84 1.62
CA ALA A 379 -15.74 -6.45 1.38
C ALA A 379 -14.92 -5.49 2.26
N THR A 380 -14.64 -5.87 3.52
CA THR A 380 -13.75 -5.09 4.40
C THR A 380 -12.33 -5.00 3.84
N VAL A 381 -11.76 -6.11 3.36
CA VAL A 381 -10.43 -6.12 2.73
C VAL A 381 -10.40 -5.24 1.47
N GLN A 382 -11.42 -5.34 0.62
CA GLN A 382 -11.50 -4.62 -0.66
C GLN A 382 -11.64 -3.10 -0.50
N VAL A 383 -12.32 -2.62 0.54
CA VAL A 383 -12.46 -1.16 0.79
C VAL A 383 -11.38 -0.58 1.70
N ASN A 384 -10.49 -1.39 2.27
CA ASN A 384 -9.43 -0.91 3.15
C ASN A 384 -8.42 0.06 2.48
N PRO A 385 -8.05 -0.09 1.19
CA PRO A 385 -7.09 0.81 0.54
C PRO A 385 -7.58 2.23 0.23
N VAL A 386 -8.89 2.51 0.34
CA VAL A 386 -9.46 3.83 0.02
C VAL A 386 -9.65 4.71 1.27
N PRO A 387 -9.67 6.05 1.14
CA PRO A 387 -10.09 6.96 2.21
C PRO A 387 -11.55 6.77 2.62
N GLU A 388 -11.96 7.37 3.75
CA GLU A 388 -13.37 7.33 4.19
C GLU A 388 -14.34 8.00 3.21
N VAL A 389 -13.90 9.06 2.53
CA VAL A 389 -14.61 9.66 1.38
C VAL A 389 -13.62 9.89 0.27
N PHE A 390 -13.92 9.39 -0.93
CA PHE A 390 -12.99 9.42 -2.06
C PHE A 390 -13.74 9.52 -3.41
N SER A 391 -12.97 9.61 -4.49
CA SER A 391 -13.45 9.58 -5.86
C SER A 391 -12.75 8.45 -6.63
N LEU A 392 -13.39 7.85 -7.63
CA LEU A 392 -12.89 6.63 -8.27
C LEU A 392 -11.47 6.75 -8.87
N ASP A 393 -11.07 7.95 -9.29
CA ASP A 393 -9.74 8.28 -9.81
C ASP A 393 -8.61 8.14 -8.77
N TYR A 394 -8.95 8.11 -7.47
CA TYR A 394 -8.01 7.75 -6.40
C TYR A 394 -7.33 6.40 -6.67
N LEU A 395 -8.07 5.44 -7.26
CA LEU A 395 -7.58 4.11 -7.57
C LEU A 395 -6.71 4.06 -8.84
N GLY A 396 -6.61 5.15 -9.61
CA GLY A 396 -5.67 5.28 -10.73
C GLY A 396 -4.27 5.74 -10.32
N ARG A 397 -3.99 5.82 -9.01
CA ARG A 397 -2.64 6.08 -8.49
C ARG A 397 -1.82 4.82 -8.64
N HIS A 398 -0.61 4.92 -9.20
CA HIS A 398 0.30 3.78 -9.37
C HIS A 398 0.97 3.33 -8.07
N VAL A 399 0.10 2.86 -7.17
CA VAL A 399 0.31 2.30 -5.85
C VAL A 399 -0.79 1.24 -5.68
N LEU A 400 -0.49 0.10 -5.06
CA LEU A 400 -1.44 -0.99 -4.89
C LEU A 400 -2.78 -0.48 -4.32
N PRO A 401 -3.94 -0.85 -4.92
CA PRO A 401 -4.13 -2.02 -5.79
C PRO A 401 -3.85 -1.84 -7.29
N GLU A 402 -3.42 -0.65 -7.76
CA GLU A 402 -2.98 -0.46 -9.15
C GLU A 402 -1.57 -1.03 -9.35
N HIS A 403 -1.30 -1.62 -10.52
CA HIS A 403 -0.04 -2.26 -10.88
C HIS A 403 0.11 -2.49 -12.40
N ASP A 404 1.36 -2.58 -12.86
CA ASP A 404 1.72 -2.99 -14.21
C ASP A 404 1.28 -4.45 -14.52
N ALA A 405 1.38 -4.87 -15.79
CA ALA A 405 0.93 -6.17 -16.28
C ALA A 405 -0.56 -6.45 -15.96
N SER A 406 -1.37 -5.41 -16.03
CA SER A 406 -2.82 -5.46 -15.90
C SER A 406 -3.48 -6.33 -16.99
N LEU A 407 -4.67 -6.87 -16.71
CA LEU A 407 -5.35 -7.80 -17.62
C LEU A 407 -5.81 -7.15 -18.95
N VAL A 408 -6.29 -5.90 -18.88
CA VAL A 408 -6.88 -5.17 -20.03
C VAL A 408 -6.58 -3.65 -20.03
N ARG A 409 -5.65 -3.18 -19.20
CA ARG A 409 -5.18 -1.78 -19.15
C ARG A 409 -3.71 -1.72 -19.52
N THR A 410 -3.29 -0.63 -20.14
CA THR A 410 -1.88 -0.36 -20.46
C THR A 410 -1.12 0.08 -19.20
N ASP A 411 0.12 -0.37 -19.02
CA ASP A 411 1.00 0.06 -17.93
C ASP A 411 1.18 1.59 -17.88
N VAL A 412 1.34 2.14 -16.67
CA VAL A 412 1.43 3.60 -16.42
C VAL A 412 2.56 4.27 -17.21
N TYR A 413 3.65 3.54 -17.47
CA TYR A 413 4.82 4.01 -18.22
C TYR A 413 4.46 4.58 -19.59
N PHE A 414 3.42 4.06 -20.26
CA PHE A 414 3.01 4.52 -21.58
C PHE A 414 2.09 5.76 -21.54
N GLY A 415 1.75 6.28 -20.36
CA GLY A 415 1.04 7.56 -20.19
C GLY A 415 -0.43 7.58 -20.61
N HIS A 416 -1.06 6.40 -20.71
CA HIS A 416 -2.51 6.28 -20.96
C HIS A 416 -3.34 6.64 -19.72
N ASP A 417 -4.60 7.00 -19.92
CA ASP A 417 -5.53 7.22 -18.81
C ASP A 417 -5.86 5.87 -18.13
N PRO A 418 -5.84 5.74 -16.78
CA PRO A 418 -6.20 4.50 -16.09
C PRO A 418 -7.63 3.97 -16.36
N MET A 419 -8.55 4.81 -16.88
CA MET A 419 -9.87 4.40 -17.37
C MET A 419 -9.81 3.73 -18.76
N GLU A 420 -8.76 3.97 -19.55
CA GLU A 420 -8.63 3.52 -20.94
C GLU A 420 -8.48 1.99 -21.02
N ILE A 421 -9.31 1.36 -21.85
CA ILE A 421 -9.26 -0.08 -22.09
C ILE A 421 -8.37 -0.36 -23.30
N ASN A 422 -7.33 -1.17 -23.11
CA ASN A 422 -6.46 -1.61 -24.19
C ASN A 422 -7.14 -2.74 -24.98
N THR A 423 -7.68 -2.41 -26.16
CA THR A 423 -8.44 -3.36 -26.99
C THR A 423 -7.62 -4.56 -27.43
N THR A 424 -6.31 -4.42 -27.62
CA THR A 424 -5.41 -5.53 -28.00
C THR A 424 -5.28 -6.55 -26.87
N LEU A 425 -5.16 -6.09 -25.62
CA LEU A 425 -5.15 -6.97 -24.44
C LEU A 425 -6.50 -7.66 -24.22
N VAL A 426 -7.61 -6.93 -24.45
CA VAL A 426 -8.97 -7.51 -24.45
C VAL A 426 -9.10 -8.61 -25.49
N GLU A 427 -8.66 -8.37 -26.73
CA GLU A 427 -8.79 -9.33 -27.82
C GLU A 427 -7.95 -10.59 -27.57
N ASP A 428 -6.72 -10.46 -27.06
CA ASP A 428 -5.91 -11.60 -26.62
C ASP A 428 -6.58 -12.38 -25.47
N PHE A 429 -7.14 -11.68 -24.47
CA PHE A 429 -7.82 -12.32 -23.35
C PHE A 429 -9.06 -13.12 -23.81
N LEU A 430 -9.93 -12.50 -24.62
CA LEU A 430 -11.16 -13.14 -25.11
C LEU A 430 -10.86 -14.29 -26.09
N ALA A 431 -9.77 -14.21 -26.86
CA ALA A 431 -9.34 -15.29 -27.77
C ALA A 431 -8.89 -16.58 -27.06
N ARG A 432 -8.70 -16.56 -25.73
CA ARG A 432 -8.33 -17.74 -24.93
C ARG A 432 -9.54 -18.55 -24.44
N ALA A 433 -10.75 -18.19 -24.87
CA ALA A 433 -11.94 -18.96 -24.57
C ALA A 433 -11.93 -20.36 -25.21
N ASP A 434 -12.58 -21.33 -24.56
CA ASP A 434 -12.80 -22.66 -25.12
C ASP A 434 -13.93 -22.68 -26.19
N ALA A 435 -14.18 -23.85 -26.76
CA ALA A 435 -15.24 -24.05 -27.77
C ALA A 435 -16.68 -23.85 -27.25
N SER A 436 -16.86 -23.58 -25.96
CA SER A 436 -18.14 -23.19 -25.33
C SER A 436 -18.15 -21.70 -24.93
N GLU A 437 -17.21 -20.91 -25.45
CA GLU A 437 -17.06 -19.46 -25.19
C GLU A 437 -16.81 -19.16 -23.70
N LYS A 438 -16.06 -20.04 -23.03
CA LYS A 438 -15.68 -19.89 -21.61
C LYS A 438 -14.18 -19.69 -21.45
N ILE A 439 -13.80 -18.66 -20.71
CA ILE A 439 -12.43 -18.38 -20.29
C ILE A 439 -12.27 -18.99 -18.89
N ASN A 440 -11.61 -20.14 -18.83
CA ASN A 440 -11.45 -20.92 -17.59
C ASN A 440 -10.25 -20.46 -16.73
N THR A 441 -10.14 -21.03 -15.53
CA THR A 441 -9.06 -20.70 -14.56
C THR A 441 -7.66 -20.80 -15.18
N THR A 442 -7.37 -21.81 -16.01
CA THR A 442 -6.07 -21.97 -16.69
C THR A 442 -5.82 -20.85 -17.69
N ALA A 443 -6.83 -20.47 -18.48
CA ALA A 443 -6.73 -19.39 -19.45
C ALA A 443 -6.40 -18.06 -18.77
N VAL A 444 -7.11 -17.71 -17.69
CA VAL A 444 -6.85 -16.49 -16.89
C VAL A 444 -5.46 -16.50 -16.27
N ALA A 445 -5.03 -17.62 -15.67
CA ALA A 445 -3.70 -17.79 -15.10
C ALA A 445 -2.59 -17.58 -16.14
N HIS A 446 -2.76 -18.15 -17.32
CA HIS A 446 -1.85 -17.95 -18.46
C HIS A 446 -1.84 -16.51 -18.96
N THR A 447 -2.98 -15.81 -19.04
CA THR A 447 -2.98 -14.39 -19.46
C THR A 447 -2.12 -13.56 -18.52
N HIS A 448 -2.23 -13.72 -17.20
CA HIS A 448 -1.38 -12.96 -16.28
C HIS A 448 0.12 -13.24 -16.45
N ARG A 449 0.53 -14.51 -16.64
CA ARG A 449 1.94 -14.84 -16.96
C ARG A 449 2.39 -14.14 -18.25
N ASP A 450 1.54 -14.14 -19.28
CA ASP A 450 1.87 -13.59 -20.59
C ASP A 450 1.89 -12.04 -20.55
N SER A 451 1.00 -11.39 -19.78
CA SER A 451 1.02 -9.95 -19.49
C SER A 451 2.29 -9.52 -18.76
N VAL A 452 2.78 -10.30 -17.79
CA VAL A 452 4.06 -10.04 -17.11
C VAL A 452 5.22 -10.16 -18.08
N THR A 453 5.23 -11.21 -18.90
CA THR A 453 6.24 -11.41 -19.96
C THR A 453 6.24 -10.24 -20.95
N MET A 454 5.07 -9.69 -21.28
CA MET A 454 4.95 -8.50 -22.13
C MET A 454 5.51 -7.25 -21.42
N CYS A 455 5.07 -6.98 -20.19
CA CYS A 455 5.55 -5.88 -19.34
C CYS A 455 7.09 -5.87 -19.27
N GLU A 456 7.71 -6.97 -18.88
CA GLU A 456 9.18 -7.10 -18.80
C GLU A 456 9.90 -6.89 -20.14
N ALA A 457 9.22 -7.14 -21.26
CA ALA A 457 9.79 -7.00 -22.61
C ALA A 457 9.64 -5.59 -23.23
N ILE A 458 8.57 -4.85 -22.90
CA ILE A 458 8.25 -3.56 -23.55
C ILE A 458 8.26 -2.35 -22.61
N ASN A 459 8.07 -2.55 -21.31
CA ASN A 459 8.06 -1.50 -20.29
C ASN A 459 9.40 -1.54 -19.52
N PRO A 460 10.34 -0.59 -19.75
CA PRO A 460 11.63 -0.56 -19.06
C PRO A 460 11.51 -0.22 -17.56
N GLU A 461 10.34 0.24 -17.11
CA GLU A 461 10.03 0.52 -15.70
C GLU A 461 9.09 -0.54 -15.08
N CYS A 462 8.82 -1.64 -15.80
CA CYS A 462 7.91 -2.71 -15.38
C CYS A 462 8.13 -3.15 -13.93
N THR A 463 7.08 -3.04 -13.11
CA THR A 463 7.08 -3.51 -11.73
C THR A 463 6.03 -4.57 -11.47
N PHE A 464 6.50 -5.82 -11.38
CA PHE A 464 5.67 -6.97 -11.03
C PHE A 464 6.36 -7.86 -9.98
N GLY A 465 6.43 -7.37 -8.75
CA GLY A 465 6.99 -8.09 -7.61
C GLY A 465 5.99 -9.05 -6.96
N ALA A 466 6.30 -9.49 -5.74
CA ALA A 466 5.48 -10.47 -5.02
C ALA A 466 4.08 -9.91 -4.69
N ASN A 467 3.98 -8.63 -4.33
CA ASN A 467 2.71 -8.00 -3.94
C ASN A 467 1.85 -7.67 -5.17
N GLU A 468 2.46 -7.26 -6.28
CA GLU A 468 1.79 -7.05 -7.56
C GLU A 468 1.26 -8.39 -8.10
N LYS A 469 2.08 -9.45 -8.06
CA LYS A 469 1.62 -10.83 -8.36
C LYS A 469 0.48 -11.27 -7.44
N GLN A 470 0.57 -11.01 -6.14
CA GLN A 470 -0.52 -11.35 -5.22
C GLN A 470 -1.81 -10.59 -5.58
N THR A 471 -1.71 -9.29 -5.87
CA THR A 471 -2.84 -8.43 -6.20
C THR A 471 -3.48 -8.83 -7.52
N ALA A 472 -2.70 -9.00 -8.59
CA ALA A 472 -3.17 -9.43 -9.89
C ALA A 472 -3.91 -10.78 -9.84
N PHE A 473 -3.37 -11.77 -9.12
CA PHE A 473 -4.00 -13.09 -9.00
C PHE A 473 -5.23 -13.08 -8.07
N LEU A 474 -5.33 -12.15 -7.11
CA LEU A 474 -6.56 -11.92 -6.35
C LEU A 474 -7.63 -11.19 -7.20
N GLN A 475 -7.23 -10.27 -8.09
CA GLN A 475 -8.13 -9.67 -9.08
C GLN A 475 -8.66 -10.73 -10.08
N ALA A 476 -7.81 -11.66 -10.53
CA ALA A 476 -8.23 -12.82 -11.31
C ALA A 476 -9.18 -13.75 -10.54
N ALA A 477 -8.95 -13.97 -9.24
CA ALA A 477 -9.86 -14.74 -8.39
C ALA A 477 -11.24 -14.04 -8.29
N LEU A 478 -11.27 -12.72 -8.15
CA LEU A 478 -12.50 -11.90 -8.18
C LEU A 478 -13.20 -11.98 -9.54
N LEU A 479 -12.47 -11.87 -10.65
CA LEU A 479 -13.01 -12.00 -12.01
C LEU A 479 -13.77 -13.32 -12.19
N LEU A 480 -13.20 -14.43 -11.71
CA LEU A 480 -13.82 -15.75 -11.85
C LEU A 480 -14.93 -16.03 -10.84
N THR A 481 -14.73 -15.67 -9.56
CA THR A 481 -15.67 -16.03 -8.47
C THR A 481 -16.79 -15.03 -8.24
N VAL A 482 -16.60 -13.77 -8.62
CA VAL A 482 -17.58 -12.69 -8.42
C VAL A 482 -18.23 -12.27 -9.73
N LEU A 483 -17.45 -12.08 -10.80
CA LEU A 483 -17.94 -11.64 -12.12
C LEU A 483 -18.23 -12.80 -13.09
N GLY A 484 -17.75 -14.01 -12.76
CA GLY A 484 -17.97 -15.26 -13.48
C GLY A 484 -18.76 -16.28 -12.65
N GLN A 485 -18.56 -17.57 -12.93
CA GLN A 485 -19.25 -18.69 -12.28
C GLN A 485 -18.28 -19.61 -11.52
N GLY A 486 -17.29 -19.03 -10.84
CA GLY A 486 -16.30 -19.73 -10.01
C GLY A 486 -15.09 -20.22 -10.78
N ASP A 487 -15.29 -21.08 -11.78
CA ASP A 487 -14.20 -21.73 -12.52
C ASP A 487 -13.94 -21.15 -13.92
N PHE A 488 -14.90 -20.35 -14.42
CA PHE A 488 -14.84 -19.66 -15.71
C PHE A 488 -15.63 -18.35 -15.67
N ILE A 489 -15.35 -17.48 -16.64
CA ILE A 489 -16.24 -16.38 -17.08
C ILE A 489 -16.58 -16.59 -18.55
N SER A 490 -17.80 -16.26 -19.00
CA SER A 490 -18.15 -16.33 -20.44
C SER A 490 -17.50 -15.17 -21.20
N VAL A 491 -17.28 -15.34 -22.51
CA VAL A 491 -16.79 -14.24 -23.39
C VAL A 491 -17.69 -13.01 -23.29
N ASP A 492 -19.01 -13.20 -23.24
CA ASP A 492 -19.98 -12.09 -23.13
C ASP A 492 -19.89 -11.36 -21.78
N HIS A 493 -19.84 -12.10 -20.65
CA HIS A 493 -19.70 -11.46 -19.33
C HIS A 493 -18.33 -10.82 -19.16
N ALA A 494 -17.26 -11.43 -19.70
CA ALA A 494 -15.93 -10.84 -19.74
C ALA A 494 -15.91 -9.55 -20.56
N ARG A 495 -16.50 -9.53 -21.75
CA ARG A 495 -16.63 -8.31 -22.58
C ARG A 495 -17.44 -7.24 -21.86
N SER A 496 -18.58 -7.60 -21.28
CA SER A 496 -19.47 -6.62 -20.66
C SER A 496 -18.87 -6.01 -19.39
N PHE A 497 -18.22 -6.80 -18.52
CA PHE A 497 -17.52 -6.23 -17.37
C PHE A 497 -16.21 -5.51 -17.75
N LEU A 498 -15.37 -6.08 -18.61
CA LEU A 498 -14.02 -5.54 -18.85
C LEU A 498 -13.95 -4.40 -19.88
N VAL A 499 -14.89 -4.35 -20.82
CA VAL A 499 -14.90 -3.36 -21.92
C VAL A 499 -16.06 -2.37 -21.75
N GLU A 500 -17.28 -2.89 -21.64
CA GLU A 500 -18.48 -2.05 -21.48
C GLU A 500 -18.54 -1.49 -20.05
N GLU A 501 -17.93 -2.16 -19.07
CA GLU A 501 -18.08 -1.83 -17.65
C GLU A 501 -19.57 -1.71 -17.31
N GLN A 502 -20.29 -2.75 -17.70
CA GLN A 502 -21.73 -2.94 -17.54
C GLN A 502 -21.95 -4.22 -16.74
N ILE A 503 -22.99 -4.24 -15.92
CA ILE A 503 -23.46 -5.46 -15.26
C ILE A 503 -24.39 -6.17 -16.26
N PRO A 504 -24.08 -7.40 -16.72
CA PRO A 504 -24.94 -8.13 -17.64
C PRO A 504 -26.37 -8.26 -17.12
N SER A 505 -27.37 -8.14 -17.99
CA SER A 505 -28.78 -8.29 -17.58
C SER A 505 -29.14 -9.69 -17.07
N ASP A 506 -28.33 -10.69 -17.44
CA ASP A 506 -28.40 -12.08 -17.01
C ASP A 506 -27.34 -12.41 -15.92
N PHE A 507 -26.71 -11.40 -15.32
CA PHE A 507 -25.70 -11.61 -14.28
C PHE A 507 -26.29 -12.34 -13.06
N VAL A 508 -25.71 -13.50 -12.76
CA VAL A 508 -26.06 -14.30 -11.59
C VAL A 508 -24.94 -14.19 -10.56
N LYS A 509 -25.26 -13.60 -9.40
CA LYS A 509 -24.33 -13.52 -8.26
C LYS A 509 -23.93 -14.93 -7.80
N ALA A 510 -22.74 -15.06 -7.22
CA ALA A 510 -22.30 -16.31 -6.60
C ALA A 510 -23.36 -16.84 -5.60
N ALA A 511 -23.59 -18.16 -5.59
CA ALA A 511 -24.64 -18.78 -4.78
C ALA A 511 -24.38 -18.67 -3.26
N GLU A 512 -23.11 -18.66 -2.86
CA GLU A 512 -22.64 -18.32 -1.52
C GLU A 512 -21.87 -17.00 -1.57
N ALA A 513 -21.90 -16.23 -0.48
CA ALA A 513 -21.22 -14.95 -0.43
C ALA A 513 -19.69 -15.12 -0.51
N VAL A 514 -19.02 -14.42 -1.43
CA VAL A 514 -17.60 -14.66 -1.73
C VAL A 514 -16.71 -14.16 -0.59
N SER A 515 -16.12 -15.11 0.15
CA SER A 515 -15.31 -14.87 1.35
C SER A 515 -13.80 -14.78 1.06
N VAL A 516 -13.02 -14.32 2.03
CA VAL A 516 -11.54 -14.29 1.94
C VAL A 516 -10.99 -15.70 1.76
N ALA A 517 -11.64 -16.70 2.36
CA ALA A 517 -11.29 -18.11 2.16
C ALA A 517 -11.56 -18.57 0.71
N THR A 518 -12.70 -18.18 0.13
CA THR A 518 -13.06 -18.47 -1.26
C THR A 518 -12.03 -17.88 -2.23
N LEU A 519 -11.68 -16.60 -2.07
CA LEU A 519 -10.66 -15.95 -2.90
C LEU A 519 -9.27 -16.54 -2.70
N THR A 520 -8.89 -16.87 -1.46
CA THR A 520 -7.59 -17.49 -1.16
C THR A 520 -7.46 -18.86 -1.83
N ALA A 521 -8.52 -19.66 -1.83
CA ALA A 521 -8.53 -20.96 -2.51
C ALA A 521 -8.35 -20.81 -4.03
N LYS A 522 -9.11 -19.90 -4.67
CA LYS A 522 -8.99 -19.65 -6.12
C LYS A 522 -7.66 -18.98 -6.50
N TYR A 523 -7.10 -18.13 -5.64
CA TYR A 523 -5.74 -17.58 -5.79
C TYR A 523 -4.67 -18.69 -5.84
N VAL A 524 -4.70 -19.64 -4.89
CA VAL A 524 -3.75 -20.77 -4.88
C VAL A 524 -3.88 -21.61 -6.14
N GLU A 525 -5.11 -21.86 -6.60
CA GLU A 525 -5.38 -22.57 -7.85
C GLU A 525 -4.80 -21.83 -9.07
N LEU A 526 -5.12 -20.55 -9.25
CA LEU A 526 -4.61 -19.70 -10.34
C LEU A 526 -3.07 -19.67 -10.35
N VAL A 527 -2.42 -19.46 -9.21
CA VAL A 527 -0.95 -19.44 -9.10
C VAL A 527 -0.35 -20.80 -9.48
N SER A 528 -1.02 -21.92 -9.15
CA SER A 528 -0.55 -23.26 -9.56
C SER A 528 -0.66 -23.53 -11.07
N GLN A 529 -1.49 -22.75 -11.77
CA GLN A 529 -1.73 -22.86 -13.21
C GLN A 529 -0.97 -21.79 -14.04
N ALA A 530 -0.16 -20.94 -13.38
CA ALA A 530 0.75 -19.98 -14.01
C ALA A 530 2.23 -20.33 -13.72
N PRO A 531 2.75 -21.43 -14.29
CA PRO A 531 4.15 -21.84 -14.15
C PRO A 531 5.12 -20.92 -14.91
#